data_AF-A0A4Q1B800-F1
#
_entry.id   AF-A0A4Q1B800-F1
#
_cell.length_a   1.000
_cell.length_b   1.000
_cell.length_c   1.000
_cell.angle_alpha   90.00
_cell.angle_beta   90.00
_cell.angle_gamma   90.00
#
_symmetry.space_group_name_H-M   'P 1'
#
loop_
_entity.id
_entity.type
_entity.pdbx_description
1 polymer ?
#
loop_
_entity_poly.entity_id
_entity_poly.type
_entity_poly.pdbx_seq_one_letter_code
_entity_poly.pdbx_strand_id
1 'polypeptide(L)'
;MIRSLSQVKGQRSLAFSAIPLRQLSASAVSRASHHDHHEQHHGHGQEESSDVYTTESFLSPAWRNTFILIAASLVIYPYLPSPAKTPASPSTSPEAFSRTAQDSNAPLVTRLMARITPEAEVWTKRNDKHLELTKEMAEQRLLFQEAERPKIWRMRYPR
;
A
#
# COMPACT_ATOMS: atom_id res chain seq x y z
N MET A 1 47.35 -55.24 -2.57
CA MET A 1 48.42 -54.31 -3.00
C MET A 1 48.04 -53.81 -4.40
N ILE A 2 48.01 -52.54 -4.82
CA ILE A 2 48.43 -51.22 -4.31
C ILE A 2 47.72 -50.16 -5.21
N ARG A 3 47.22 -49.08 -4.59
CA ARG A 3 47.01 -47.66 -5.02
C ARG A 3 46.42 -47.37 -6.43
N SER A 4 45.26 -46.69 -6.56
CA SER A 4 44.96 -45.26 -6.27
C SER A 4 45.83 -44.27 -7.05
N LEU A 5 45.17 -43.51 -7.95
CA LEU A 5 45.46 -42.14 -8.44
C LEU A 5 44.31 -41.79 -9.43
N SER A 6 43.77 -40.59 -9.60
CA SER A 6 43.60 -39.33 -8.86
C SER A 6 43.22 -38.30 -9.94
N GLN A 7 42.28 -37.41 -9.63
CA GLN A 7 42.07 -36.09 -10.26
C GLN A 7 41.50 -36.01 -11.70
N VAL A 8 40.72 -35.01 -12.12
CA VAL A 8 40.53 -33.62 -11.66
C VAL A 8 39.03 -33.26 -11.68
N LYS A 9 38.57 -32.66 -10.58
CA LYS A 9 37.22 -32.10 -10.39
C LYS A 9 37.21 -30.67 -10.95
N GLY A 10 36.52 -30.44 -12.08
CA GLY A 10 36.33 -29.11 -12.64
C GLY A 10 35.33 -28.30 -11.80
N GLN A 11 35.84 -27.48 -10.87
CA GLN A 11 35.05 -26.47 -10.18
C GLN A 11 34.85 -25.27 -11.11
N ARG A 12 33.64 -25.12 -11.66
CA ARG A 12 33.20 -23.87 -12.30
C ARG A 12 32.71 -22.93 -11.20
N SER A 13 33.55 -21.96 -10.84
CA SER A 13 33.16 -20.83 -9.99
C SER A 13 32.19 -19.93 -10.76
N LEU A 14 30.91 -19.96 -10.38
CA LEU A 14 29.95 -18.92 -10.76
C LEU A 14 30.21 -17.71 -9.87
N ALA A 15 30.96 -16.74 -10.40
CA ALA A 15 31.06 -15.43 -9.78
C ALA A 15 29.69 -14.75 -9.87
N PHE A 16 28.93 -14.81 -8.78
CA PHE A 16 27.77 -13.94 -8.60
C PHE A 16 28.26 -12.51 -8.46
N SER A 17 28.01 -11.68 -9.46
CA SER A 17 28.17 -10.24 -9.39
C SER A 17 27.22 -9.68 -8.33
N ALA A 18 27.77 -9.17 -7.23
CA ALA A 18 26.99 -8.48 -6.20
C ALA A 18 26.34 -7.23 -6.80
N ILE A 19 25.01 -7.19 -6.83
CA ILE A 19 24.23 -5.99 -7.15
C ILE A 19 24.32 -5.08 -5.91
N PRO A 20 24.79 -3.83 -6.03
CA PRO A 20 24.74 -2.89 -4.91
C PRO A 20 23.28 -2.53 -4.63
N LEU A 21 22.73 -3.09 -3.54
CA LEU A 21 21.48 -2.64 -2.93
C LEU A 21 21.66 -1.18 -2.49
N ARG A 22 21.04 -0.24 -3.23
CA ARG A 22 20.81 1.12 -2.73
C ARG A 22 19.91 1.00 -1.50
N GLN A 23 20.52 1.15 -0.33
CA GLN A 23 19.80 1.32 0.93
C GLN A 23 18.99 2.61 0.83
N LEU A 24 17.66 2.46 0.82
CA LEU A 24 16.76 3.58 1.06
C LEU A 24 17.01 4.03 2.49
N SER A 25 17.59 5.22 2.66
CA SER A 25 17.65 5.90 3.95
C SER A 25 16.21 6.14 4.41
N ALA A 26 15.73 5.31 5.32
CA ALA A 26 14.52 5.58 6.07
C ALA A 26 14.80 6.82 6.94
N SER A 27 14.06 7.89 6.70
CA SER A 27 14.03 9.05 7.60
C SER A 27 13.66 8.56 9.00
N ALA A 28 14.55 8.78 9.96
CA ALA A 28 14.36 8.40 11.36
C ALA A 28 13.05 8.99 11.88
N VAL A 29 12.20 8.12 12.44
CA VAL A 29 11.05 8.53 13.24
C VAL A 29 11.59 9.31 14.45
N SER A 30 11.34 10.62 14.46
CA SER A 30 11.61 11.47 15.62
C SER A 30 10.69 11.06 16.76
N ARG A 31 11.16 10.12 17.59
CA ARG A 31 10.55 9.85 18.90
C ARG A 31 10.87 11.03 19.80
N ALA A 32 9.85 11.82 20.13
CA ALA A 32 9.94 12.76 21.23
C ALA A 32 10.25 11.96 22.50
N SER A 33 11.48 12.10 23.00
CA SER A 33 11.91 11.58 24.28
C SER A 33 11.25 12.41 25.38
N HIS A 34 10.29 11.82 26.07
CA HIS A 34 9.79 12.33 27.35
C HIS A 34 10.96 12.31 28.35
N HIS A 35 11.39 13.49 28.81
CA HIS A 35 12.30 13.60 29.94
C HIS A 35 11.51 13.48 31.24
N ASP A 36 11.82 12.42 31.98
CA ASP A 36 11.63 12.34 33.42
C ASP A 36 12.59 13.33 34.09
N HIS A 37 12.05 14.37 34.70
CA HIS A 37 12.76 15.18 35.70
C HIS A 37 11.84 15.41 36.90
N HIS A 38 12.13 14.69 37.98
CA HIS A 38 11.61 14.97 39.30
C HIS A 38 12.48 16.01 40.02
N GLU A 39 11.79 16.75 40.90
CA GLU A 39 12.29 17.54 42.04
C GLU A 39 12.49 19.06 41.86
N GLN A 40 11.37 19.77 42.06
CA GLN A 40 11.13 20.63 43.23
C GLN A 40 12.01 21.88 43.44
N HIS A 41 11.51 23.05 43.00
CA HIS A 41 11.69 24.31 43.72
C HIS A 41 10.50 25.27 43.53
N HIS A 42 10.27 26.03 44.60
CA HIS A 42 9.10 26.79 45.03
C HIS A 42 8.50 27.84 44.09
N GLY A 43 7.18 28.02 44.23
CA GLY A 43 6.58 29.34 44.43
C GLY A 43 6.36 30.20 43.20
N HIS A 44 5.16 30.15 42.65
CA HIS A 44 4.23 31.29 42.54
C HIS A 44 3.05 30.82 41.68
N GLY A 45 1.84 30.94 42.25
CA GLY A 45 0.62 30.71 41.49
C GLY A 45 0.55 31.64 40.30
N GLN A 46 0.60 31.07 39.10
CA GLN A 46 -0.11 31.60 37.96
C GLN A 46 -1.14 30.56 37.56
N GLU A 47 -2.37 30.85 37.94
CA GLU A 47 -3.57 30.26 37.39
C GLU A 47 -3.51 30.36 35.86
N GLU A 48 -3.60 29.19 35.22
CA GLU A 48 -4.46 28.90 34.07
C GLU A 48 -4.91 30.11 33.25
N SER A 49 -4.04 30.59 32.35
CA SER A 49 -4.47 31.49 31.26
C SER A 49 -3.60 31.30 30.03
N SER A 50 -3.76 30.15 29.39
CA SER A 50 -3.40 30.05 27.98
C SER A 50 -4.36 29.14 27.21
N ASP A 51 -5.65 29.50 27.24
CA ASP A 51 -6.47 29.50 26.03
C ASP A 51 -5.84 30.48 25.01
N VAL A 52 -4.57 30.25 24.66
CA VAL A 52 -3.87 30.94 23.61
C VAL A 52 -4.48 30.37 22.35
N TYR A 53 -5.56 31.03 21.93
CA TYR A 53 -6.12 30.90 20.60
C TYR A 53 -4.95 30.90 19.63
N THR A 54 -4.65 29.73 19.09
CA THR A 54 -3.67 29.61 18.02
C THR A 54 -4.27 30.45 16.91
N THR A 55 -3.66 31.59 16.59
CA THR A 55 -4.12 32.44 15.49
C THR A 55 -3.80 31.69 14.21
N GLU A 56 -4.64 30.72 13.86
CA GLU A 56 -4.54 29.93 12.65
C GLU A 56 -4.83 30.86 11.47
N SER A 57 -3.78 31.54 11.03
CA SER A 57 -3.81 32.37 9.83
C SER A 57 -3.71 31.47 8.61
N PHE A 58 -4.45 31.82 7.56
CA PHE A 58 -4.35 31.19 6.24
C PHE A 58 -2.96 31.36 5.59
N LEU A 59 -2.06 32.11 6.21
CA LEU A 59 -0.66 32.25 5.81
C LEU A 59 0.32 31.47 6.69
N SER A 60 -0.18 30.56 7.54
CA SER A 60 0.70 29.63 8.25
C SER A 60 1.53 28.81 7.27
N PRO A 61 2.73 28.33 7.65
CA PRO A 61 3.61 27.58 6.75
C PRO A 61 2.93 26.38 6.08
N ALA A 62 1.96 25.75 6.77
CA ALA A 62 1.16 24.66 6.22
C ALA A 62 0.26 25.14 5.06
N TRP A 63 -0.54 26.19 5.28
CA TRP A 63 -1.44 26.73 4.25
C TRP A 63 -0.69 27.37 3.08
N ARG A 64 0.42 28.07 3.34
CA ARG A 64 1.29 28.63 2.31
C ARG A 64 1.78 27.54 1.35
N ASN A 65 2.26 26.41 1.87
CA ASN A 65 2.73 25.30 1.04
C ASN A 65 1.57 24.70 0.22
N THR A 66 0.38 24.59 0.79
CA THR A 66 -0.83 24.15 0.07
C THR A 66 -1.17 25.07 -1.09
N PHE A 67 -1.18 26.39 -0.88
CA PHE A 67 -1.44 27.36 -1.95
C PHE A 67 -0.37 27.32 -3.04
N ILE A 68 0.91 27.17 -2.67
CA ILE A 68 2.00 27.02 -3.63
C ILE A 68 1.81 25.75 -4.47
N LEU A 69 1.45 24.62 -3.86
CA LEU A 69 1.19 23.37 -4.59
C LEU A 69 -0.01 23.48 -5.54
N ILE A 70 -1.09 24.14 -5.11
CA ILE A 70 -2.26 24.39 -5.96
C ILE A 70 -1.89 25.31 -7.13
N ALA A 71 -1.18 26.41 -6.87
CA ALA A 71 -0.75 27.34 -7.90
C ALA A 71 0.20 26.65 -8.90
N ALA A 72 1.18 25.89 -8.40
CA ALA A 72 2.09 25.11 -9.22
C ALA A 72 1.34 24.07 -10.07
N SER A 73 0.34 23.39 -9.49
CA SER A 73 -0.54 22.45 -10.19
C SER A 73 -1.23 23.11 -11.39
N LEU A 74 -1.78 24.31 -11.23
CA LEU A 74 -2.47 25.03 -12.31
C LEU A 74 -1.51 25.46 -13.43
N VAL A 75 -0.29 25.88 -13.07
CA VAL A 75 0.74 26.27 -14.04
C VAL A 75 1.27 25.06 -14.81
N ILE A 76 1.39 23.90 -14.16
CA ILE A 76 1.91 22.66 -14.76
C ILE A 76 0.83 21.95 -15.59
N TYR A 77 -0.46 22.09 -15.24
CA TYR A 77 -1.59 21.42 -15.91
C TYR A 77 -1.55 21.47 -17.46
N PRO A 78 -1.33 22.62 -18.12
CA PRO A 78 -1.29 22.68 -19.59
C PRO A 78 -0.10 21.95 -20.23
N TYR A 79 0.96 21.66 -19.46
CA TYR A 79 2.15 20.96 -19.95
C TYR A 79 2.08 19.45 -19.74
N LEU A 80 1.05 18.95 -19.05
CA LEU A 80 0.85 17.52 -18.89
C LEU A 80 0.27 16.91 -20.18
N PRO A 81 0.74 15.74 -20.61
CA PRO A 81 0.18 15.05 -21.76
C PRO A 81 -1.31 14.76 -21.51
N SER A 82 -2.16 15.15 -22.46
CA SER A 82 -3.60 14.92 -22.38
C SER A 82 -3.88 13.43 -22.11
N PRO A 83 -4.86 13.10 -21.23
CA PRO A 83 -5.31 11.74 -21.10
C PRO A 83 -5.81 11.21 -22.45
N ALA A 84 -5.48 9.96 -22.75
CA ALA A 84 -5.92 9.31 -23.98
C ALA A 84 -7.45 9.22 -23.99
N LYS A 85 -8.07 9.52 -25.15
CA LYS A 85 -9.54 9.49 -25.33
C LYS A 85 -10.13 8.08 -25.16
N THR A 86 -9.32 7.05 -25.40
CA THR A 86 -9.68 5.65 -25.20
C THR A 86 -8.96 5.10 -23.96
N PRO A 87 -9.69 4.62 -22.94
CA PRO A 87 -9.06 4.06 -21.76
C PRO A 87 -8.32 2.77 -22.12
N ALA A 88 -7.00 2.75 -21.97
CA ALA A 88 -6.20 1.54 -22.15
C ALA A 88 -6.31 0.64 -20.90
N SER A 89 -7.48 0.04 -20.69
CA SER A 89 -7.73 -0.93 -19.63
C SER A 89 -8.02 -2.31 -20.21
N PRO A 90 -7.43 -3.39 -19.67
CA PRO A 90 -7.69 -4.75 -20.15
C PRO A 90 -9.16 -5.17 -19.98
N SER A 91 -9.86 -4.69 -18.95
CA SER A 91 -11.24 -5.10 -18.66
C SER A 91 -12.30 -4.36 -19.50
N THR A 92 -12.04 -3.11 -19.89
CA THR A 92 -13.03 -2.26 -20.58
C THR A 92 -12.88 -2.33 -22.10
N SER A 93 -11.65 -2.49 -22.60
CA SER A 93 -11.37 -2.53 -24.04
C SER A 93 -10.11 -3.36 -24.32
N PRO A 94 -10.23 -4.70 -24.45
CA PRO A 94 -9.08 -5.59 -24.58
C PRO A 94 -8.25 -5.29 -25.83
N GLU A 95 -8.90 -4.92 -26.94
CA GLU A 95 -8.21 -4.57 -28.19
C GLU A 95 -7.43 -3.26 -28.13
N ALA A 96 -7.96 -2.24 -27.45
CA ALA A 96 -7.25 -0.97 -27.29
C ALA A 96 -6.03 -1.13 -26.36
N PHE A 97 -6.18 -1.98 -25.34
CA PHE A 97 -5.07 -2.32 -24.45
C PHE A 97 -3.96 -3.07 -25.17
N SER A 98 -4.28 -4.10 -25.98
CA SER A 98 -3.26 -4.87 -26.71
C SER A 98 -2.49 -4.02 -27.72
N ARG A 99 -3.18 -3.10 -28.42
CA ARG A 99 -2.54 -2.12 -29.32
C ARG A 99 -1.59 -1.19 -28.56
N THR A 100 -2.00 -0.69 -27.41
CA THR A 100 -1.17 0.19 -26.57
C THR A 100 0.02 -0.57 -25.97
N ALA A 101 -0.16 -1.85 -25.63
CA ALA A 101 0.90 -2.70 -25.10
C ALA A 101 1.98 -3.01 -26.15
N GLN A 102 1.60 -3.09 -27.42
CA GLN A 102 2.50 -3.30 -28.55
C GLN A 102 3.14 -2.00 -29.07
N ASP A 103 2.60 -0.84 -28.71
CA ASP A 103 3.11 0.45 -29.15
C ASP A 103 4.45 0.80 -28.47
N SER A 104 5.51 0.87 -29.28
CA SER A 104 6.85 1.25 -28.83
C SER A 104 6.97 2.74 -28.45
N ASN A 105 6.06 3.59 -28.93
CA ASN A 105 6.04 5.04 -28.66
C ASN A 105 5.27 5.41 -27.39
N ALA A 106 4.65 4.43 -26.71
CA ALA A 106 3.93 4.68 -25.47
C ALA A 106 4.88 5.16 -24.35
N PRO A 107 4.42 6.04 -23.43
CA PRO A 107 5.19 6.47 -22.27
C PRO A 107 5.75 5.29 -21.46
N LEU A 108 6.94 5.47 -20.86
CA LEU A 108 7.63 4.40 -20.12
C LEU A 108 6.76 3.74 -19.04
N VAL A 109 5.96 4.55 -18.33
CA VAL A 109 5.04 4.07 -17.29
C VAL A 109 3.95 3.18 -17.90
N THR A 110 3.32 3.62 -18.99
CA THR A 110 2.30 2.83 -19.70
C THR A 110 2.89 1.50 -20.19
N ARG A 111 4.11 1.53 -20.72
CA ARG A 111 4.82 0.32 -21.17
C ARG A 111 5.16 -0.63 -20.03
N LEU A 112 5.56 -0.09 -18.87
CA LEU A 112 5.81 -0.89 -17.67
C LEU A 112 4.51 -1.55 -17.19
N MET A 113 3.42 -0.77 -17.12
CA MET A 113 2.11 -1.27 -16.71
C MET A 113 1.64 -2.38 -17.64
N ALA A 114 1.74 -2.17 -18.96
CA ALA A 114 1.37 -3.17 -19.95
C ALA A 114 2.09 -4.51 -19.77
N ARG A 115 3.34 -4.53 -19.27
CA ARG A 115 4.10 -5.76 -19.03
C ARG A 115 3.66 -6.54 -17.79
N ILE A 116 3.19 -5.85 -16.76
CA ILE A 116 2.79 -6.48 -15.49
C ILE A 116 1.29 -6.79 -15.43
N THR A 117 0.50 -6.10 -16.25
CA THR A 117 -0.94 -6.26 -16.28
C THR A 117 -1.30 -7.58 -16.99
N PRO A 118 -2.09 -8.46 -16.35
CA PRO A 118 -2.52 -9.71 -16.96
C PRO A 118 -3.61 -9.47 -18.01
N GLU A 119 -3.80 -10.45 -18.89
CA GLU A 119 -4.80 -10.42 -19.95
C GLU A 119 -6.23 -10.23 -19.42
N ALA A 120 -7.09 -9.68 -20.27
CA ALA A 120 -8.49 -9.38 -19.95
C ALA A 120 -9.28 -10.59 -19.41
N GLU A 121 -9.05 -11.77 -19.99
CA GLU A 121 -9.70 -13.02 -19.56
C GLU A 121 -9.34 -13.41 -18.12
N VAL A 122 -8.12 -13.10 -17.68
CA VAL A 122 -7.72 -13.37 -16.29
C VAL A 122 -8.46 -12.44 -15.33
N TRP A 123 -8.75 -11.21 -15.75
CA TRP A 123 -9.56 -10.28 -14.95
C TRP A 123 -11.01 -10.73 -14.81
N THR A 124 -11.64 -11.20 -15.89
CA THR A 124 -13.02 -11.73 -15.80
C THR A 124 -13.08 -12.94 -14.88
N LYS A 125 -12.17 -13.91 -15.04
CA LYS A 125 -12.06 -15.08 -14.16
C LYS A 125 -11.89 -14.71 -12.68
N ARG A 126 -11.06 -13.71 -12.38
CA ARG A 126 -10.90 -13.22 -11.00
C ARG A 126 -12.16 -12.56 -10.48
N ASN A 127 -12.82 -11.74 -11.28
CA ASN A 127 -14.06 -11.07 -10.89
C ASN A 127 -15.17 -12.08 -10.61
N ASP A 128 -15.32 -13.08 -11.48
CA ASP A 128 -16.26 -14.19 -11.30
C ASP A 128 -15.93 -14.94 -10.01
N LYS A 129 -14.65 -15.22 -9.77
CA LYS A 129 -14.24 -15.89 -8.54
C LYS A 129 -14.56 -15.08 -7.28
N HIS A 130 -14.39 -13.76 -7.32
CA HIS A 130 -14.76 -12.89 -6.21
C HIS A 130 -16.28 -12.87 -5.98
N LEU A 131 -17.07 -12.90 -7.05
CA LEU A 131 -18.53 -13.00 -6.95
C LEU A 131 -18.96 -14.32 -6.31
N GLU A 132 -18.37 -15.44 -6.72
CA GLU A 132 -18.57 -16.74 -6.10
C GLU A 132 -18.24 -16.72 -4.60
N LEU A 133 -17.04 -16.27 -4.23
CA LEU A 133 -16.62 -16.22 -2.83
C LEU A 133 -17.52 -15.31 -1.99
N THR A 134 -18.00 -14.21 -2.56
CA THR A 134 -18.94 -13.31 -1.87
C THR A 134 -20.29 -13.99 -1.64
N LYS A 135 -20.75 -14.77 -2.63
CA LYS A 135 -21.98 -15.57 -2.52
C LYS A 135 -21.84 -16.64 -1.45
N GLU A 136 -20.74 -17.40 -1.45
CA GLU A 136 -20.46 -18.43 -0.43
C GLU A 136 -20.44 -17.82 0.99
N MET A 137 -19.78 -16.68 1.16
CA MET A 137 -19.74 -15.97 2.45
C MET A 137 -21.11 -15.47 2.90
N ALA A 138 -21.96 -15.04 1.96
CA ALA A 138 -23.33 -14.64 2.25
C ALA A 138 -24.19 -15.85 2.68
N GLU A 139 -24.08 -16.98 1.99
CA GLU A 139 -24.77 -18.22 2.34
C GLU A 139 -24.33 -18.74 3.72
N GLN A 140 -23.02 -18.73 3.99
CA GLN A 140 -22.48 -19.10 5.30
C GLN A 140 -23.01 -18.17 6.40
N ARG A 141 -23.09 -16.87 6.12
CA ARG A 141 -23.65 -15.91 7.08
C ARG A 141 -25.13 -16.17 7.36
N LEU A 142 -25.93 -16.50 6.34
CA LEU A 142 -27.34 -16.86 6.51
C LEU A 142 -27.49 -18.12 7.36
N LEU A 143 -26.67 -19.15 7.11
CA LEU A 143 -26.67 -20.38 7.88
C LEU A 143 -26.46 -20.14 9.39
N PHE A 144 -25.53 -19.25 9.75
CA PHE A 144 -25.28 -18.91 11.15
C PHE A 144 -26.31 -17.95 11.75
N GLN A 145 -26.99 -17.14 10.93
CA GLN A 145 -28.06 -16.26 11.37
C GLN A 145 -29.35 -17.04 11.68
N GLU A 146 -29.62 -18.10 10.90
CA GLU A 146 -30.76 -18.99 11.11
C GLU A 146 -30.52 -20.04 12.21
N ALA A 147 -29.25 -20.25 12.60
CA ALA A 147 -28.92 -21.16 13.68
C ALA A 147 -29.44 -20.64 15.04
N GLU A 148 -30.46 -21.29 15.58
CA GLU A 148 -30.91 -21.04 16.94
C GLU A 148 -29.85 -21.48 17.96
N ARG A 149 -29.64 -20.67 19.01
CA ARG A 149 -28.82 -21.10 20.15
C ARG A 149 -29.48 -22.33 20.77
N PRO A 150 -28.72 -23.38 21.12
CA PRO A 150 -29.31 -24.55 21.76
C PRO A 150 -30.01 -24.14 23.06
N LYS A 151 -31.26 -24.57 23.23
CA LYS A 151 -32.04 -24.30 24.43
C LYS A 151 -31.40 -25.02 25.62
N ILE A 152 -30.78 -24.25 26.52
CA ILE A 152 -30.20 -24.79 27.74
C ILE A 152 -31.31 -25.01 28.77
N TRP A 153 -31.65 -26.27 29.02
CA TRP A 153 -32.54 -26.65 30.10
C TRP A 153 -31.78 -26.54 31.42
N ARG A 154 -32.07 -25.51 32.21
CA ARG A 154 -31.53 -25.39 33.58
C ARG A 154 -32.50 -26.06 34.54
N MET A 155 -32.09 -27.17 35.13
CA MET A 155 -32.87 -27.86 36.15
C MET A 155 -32.83 -27.01 37.43
N ARG A 156 -33.95 -26.37 37.77
CA ARG A 156 -34.04 -25.46 38.93
C ARG A 156 -34.11 -26.21 40.27
N TYR A 157 -34.44 -27.50 40.24
CA TYR A 157 -34.63 -28.34 41.44
C TYR A 157 -34.06 -29.75 41.20
N PRO A 158 -32.81 -30.04 41.61
CA PRO A 158 -32.34 -31.41 41.75
C PRO A 158 -33.02 -32.07 42.96
N ARG A 159 -33.60 -33.25 42.77
CA ARG A 159 -34.16 -34.08 43.85
C ARG A 159 -33.12 -35.08 44.34
#